data_AF-A0A3M0SC76-F1
#
_entry.id   AF-A0A3M0SC76-F1
#
_cell.length_a   1.000
_cell.length_b   1.000
_cell.length_c   1.000
_cell.angle_alpha   90.00
_cell.angle_beta   90.00
_cell.angle_gamma   90.00
#
_symmetry.space_group_name_H-M   'P 1'
#
loop_
_entity.id
_entity.type
_entity.pdbx_description
1 polymer ?
#
loop_
_entity_poly.entity_id
_entity_poly.type
_entity_poly.pdbx_seq_one_letter_code
_entity_poly.pdbx_strand_id
1 'polypeptide(L)'
;MSKKQIYKYKDYVDIEGILISKEQGYRYSLFIPFKEARNNKYVIVIMKNPSEANKTISDKSINNVLNFCYNKYDGVYIANLYPYCTSNPNNLKYFIELESYGEKMKKNLQVLDTLLKKTDEVIVAWGTSSKGKKCEQSYKSITKILSDKLSETKKKVYAMRFISSKNPWHPRNWEEGFNLELYELKKIVR
;
A
#
# COMPACT_ATOMS: atom_id res chain seq x y z
N MET A 1 20.14 21.25 -11.06
CA MET A 1 19.65 19.97 -10.50
C MET A 1 19.08 20.25 -9.12
N SER A 2 17.78 20.06 -8.88
CA SER A 2 17.20 20.27 -7.54
C SER A 2 17.70 19.17 -6.60
N LYS A 3 18.09 19.54 -5.37
CA LYS A 3 18.44 18.55 -4.34
C LYS A 3 17.19 17.71 -4.06
N LYS A 4 17.29 16.40 -4.29
CA LYS A 4 16.21 15.46 -3.97
C LYS A 4 15.99 15.47 -2.45
N GLN A 5 14.78 15.77 -2.02
CA GLN A 5 14.43 15.76 -0.60
C GLN A 5 14.52 14.32 -0.07
N ILE A 6 15.35 14.12 0.95
CA ILE A 6 15.49 12.83 1.64
C ILE A 6 14.54 12.83 2.83
N TYR A 7 13.64 11.85 2.86
CA TYR A 7 12.71 11.66 3.97
C TYR A 7 13.29 10.62 4.95
N LYS A 8 13.26 10.93 6.24
CA LYS A 8 13.63 10.00 7.31
C LYS A 8 12.36 9.54 8.05
N TYR A 9 12.45 8.38 8.69
CA TYR A 9 11.46 7.96 9.67
C TYR A 9 11.49 8.90 10.87
N LYS A 10 10.32 9.09 11.49
CA LYS A 10 10.20 9.85 12.73
C LYS A 10 10.65 9.01 13.92
N ASP A 11 10.90 9.68 15.03
CA ASP A 11 11.43 9.12 16.27
C ASP A 11 10.54 8.06 16.92
N TYR A 12 9.22 8.08 16.67
CA TYR A 12 8.29 7.06 17.15
C TYR A 12 8.40 5.70 16.42
N VAL A 13 9.14 5.62 15.32
CA VAL A 13 9.35 4.37 14.56
C VAL A 13 10.48 3.57 15.19
N ASP A 14 10.26 2.26 15.36
CA ASP A 14 11.34 1.33 15.64
C ASP A 14 12.01 0.92 14.31
N ILE A 15 13.14 1.58 14.01
CA ILE A 15 13.88 1.41 12.75
C ILE A 15 14.50 0.01 12.66
N GLU A 16 14.98 -0.54 13.77
CA GLU A 16 15.62 -1.85 13.81
C GLU A 16 14.60 -2.97 13.57
N GLY A 17 13.36 -2.75 13.98
CA GLY A 17 12.22 -3.65 13.73
C GLY A 17 11.67 -3.62 12.29
N ILE A 18 12.18 -2.77 11.38
CA ILE A 18 11.66 -2.68 10.01
C ILE A 18 11.97 -3.96 9.22
N LEU A 19 10.90 -4.63 8.75
CA LEU A 19 11.00 -5.82 7.90
C LEU A 19 10.59 -5.49 6.46
N ILE A 20 11.32 -6.04 5.49
CA ILE A 20 11.07 -5.79 4.07
C ILE A 20 11.07 -7.12 3.29
N SER A 21 9.99 -7.37 2.55
CA SER A 21 9.95 -8.44 1.55
C SER A 21 10.20 -7.82 0.17
N LYS A 22 11.38 -8.09 -0.40
CA LYS A 22 11.81 -7.51 -1.68
C LYS A 22 12.71 -8.45 -2.45
N GLU A 23 12.89 -8.11 -3.71
CA GLU A 23 13.92 -8.61 -4.61
C GLU A 23 14.36 -7.47 -5.54
N GLN A 24 15.27 -7.71 -6.48
CA GLN A 24 15.79 -6.67 -7.35
C GLN A 24 14.67 -5.98 -8.15
N GLY A 25 14.42 -4.69 -7.88
CA GLY A 25 13.40 -3.89 -8.55
C GLY A 25 11.97 -4.04 -8.00
N TYR A 26 11.73 -4.96 -7.05
CA TYR A 26 10.38 -5.26 -6.55
C TYR A 26 10.32 -5.26 -5.02
N ARG A 27 9.26 -4.66 -4.46
CA ARG A 27 8.94 -4.70 -3.02
C ARG A 27 7.50 -5.20 -2.84
N TYR A 28 7.38 -6.36 -2.23
CA TYR A 28 6.10 -7.00 -1.96
C TYR A 28 5.47 -6.48 -0.66
N SER A 29 6.31 -6.20 0.34
CA SER A 29 5.83 -5.60 1.58
C SER A 29 6.92 -4.82 2.32
N LEU A 30 6.46 -3.92 3.19
CA LEU A 30 7.28 -3.20 4.16
C LEU A 30 6.50 -3.16 5.48
N PHE A 31 7.04 -3.72 6.55
CA PHE A 31 6.50 -3.62 7.89
C PHE A 31 7.29 -2.57 8.67
N ILE A 32 6.58 -1.65 9.31
CA ILE A 32 7.15 -0.55 10.08
C ILE A 32 6.53 -0.58 11.48
N PRO A 33 7.24 -1.11 12.49
CA PRO A 33 6.76 -1.10 13.87
C PRO A 33 6.92 0.27 14.52
N PHE A 34 6.06 0.54 15.50
CA PHE A 34 6.22 1.69 16.39
C PHE A 34 6.88 1.25 17.69
N LYS A 35 7.66 2.14 18.31
CA LYS A 35 8.43 1.83 19.54
C LYS A 35 7.54 1.40 20.71
N GLU A 36 6.36 1.99 20.84
CA GLU A 36 5.43 1.73 21.93
C GLU A 36 4.33 0.74 21.52
N ALA A 37 4.72 -0.46 21.07
CA ALA A 37 3.77 -1.53 20.78
C ALA A 37 3.15 -2.07 22.08
N ARG A 38 1.81 -2.06 22.19
CA ARG A 38 1.10 -2.45 23.43
C ARG A 38 0.17 -3.64 23.24
N ASN A 39 -0.51 -3.74 22.11
CA ASN A 39 -1.65 -4.65 21.93
C ASN A 39 -1.50 -5.62 20.75
N ASN A 40 -0.37 -5.60 20.04
CA ASN A 40 -0.16 -6.29 18.76
C ASN A 40 -1.24 -5.97 17.71
N LYS A 41 -1.80 -4.75 17.74
CA LYS A 41 -2.80 -4.29 16.78
C LYS A 41 -2.12 -3.75 15.53
N TYR A 42 -2.25 -4.45 14.40
CA TYR A 42 -1.58 -4.10 13.15
C TYR A 42 -2.58 -3.74 12.05
N VAL A 43 -2.23 -2.74 11.24
CA VAL A 43 -2.98 -2.35 10.05
C VAL A 43 -2.19 -2.63 8.79
N ILE A 44 -2.87 -3.05 7.73
CA ILE A 44 -2.31 -3.07 6.37
C ILE A 44 -2.82 -1.88 5.57
N VAL A 45 -1.92 -1.13 4.95
CA VAL A 45 -2.22 -0.08 3.99
C VAL A 45 -1.85 -0.54 2.59
N ILE A 46 -2.85 -0.65 1.71
CA ILE A 46 -2.68 -1.13 0.33
C ILE A 46 -2.61 0.07 -0.62
N MET A 47 -1.41 0.35 -1.11
CA MET A 47 -1.10 1.48 -1.98
C MET A 47 -0.96 1.04 -3.44
N LYS A 48 -0.62 1.97 -4.35
CA LYS A 48 -0.52 1.66 -5.78
C LYS A 48 0.71 0.82 -6.11
N ASN A 49 1.89 1.35 -5.81
CA ASN A 49 3.16 0.72 -6.08
C ASN A 49 4.24 1.32 -5.17
N PRO A 50 5.29 0.57 -4.84
CA PRO A 50 6.35 1.05 -3.99
C PRO A 50 7.17 2.16 -4.67
N SER A 51 7.73 3.04 -3.84
CA SER A 51 8.71 4.05 -4.22
C SER A 51 10.00 3.84 -3.40
N GLU A 52 10.59 4.90 -2.88
CA GLU A 52 11.97 4.94 -2.35
C GLU A 52 12.14 4.38 -0.94
N ALA A 53 11.07 4.32 -0.14
CA ALA A 53 11.16 3.88 1.24
C ALA A 53 11.76 2.46 1.40
N ASN A 54 12.71 2.33 2.33
CA ASN A 54 13.41 1.10 2.68
C ASN A 54 13.71 1.07 4.18
N LYS A 55 14.69 0.27 4.63
CA LYS A 55 15.02 0.15 6.06
C LYS A 55 15.52 1.45 6.71
N THR A 56 16.20 2.32 5.97
CA THR A 56 16.88 3.50 6.54
C THR A 56 16.35 4.83 6.02
N ILE A 57 15.65 4.82 4.88
CA ILE A 57 15.00 6.00 4.30
C ILE A 57 13.50 5.77 4.16
N SER A 58 12.74 6.84 4.36
CA SER A 58 11.28 6.86 4.14
C SER A 58 10.97 7.63 2.84
N ASP A 59 9.68 7.86 2.58
CA ASP A 59 9.19 8.81 1.59
C ASP A 59 7.97 9.58 2.12
N LYS A 60 7.52 10.62 1.40
CA LYS A 60 6.38 11.45 1.82
C LYS A 60 5.12 10.63 2.10
N SER A 61 4.84 9.63 1.25
CA SER A 61 3.59 8.85 1.36
C SER A 61 3.66 7.95 2.58
N ILE A 62 4.79 7.29 2.81
CA ILE A 62 5.02 6.48 4.00
C ILE A 62 4.93 7.34 5.27
N ASN A 63 5.60 8.50 5.31
CA ASN A 63 5.52 9.38 6.49
C ASN A 63 4.08 9.84 6.78
N ASN A 64 3.27 10.10 5.76
CA ASN A 64 1.86 10.45 5.95
C ASN A 64 1.03 9.27 6.48
N VAL A 65 1.26 8.05 5.97
CA VAL A 65 0.65 6.84 6.53
C VAL A 65 1.03 6.67 7.99
N LEU A 66 2.32 6.76 8.31
CA LEU A 66 2.84 6.57 9.67
C LEU A 66 2.28 7.62 10.63
N ASN A 67 2.24 8.90 10.24
CA ASN A 67 1.64 9.95 11.06
C ASN A 67 0.17 9.67 11.36
N PHE A 68 -0.58 9.22 10.36
CA PHE A 68 -1.99 8.90 10.56
C PHE A 68 -2.20 7.68 11.47
N CYS A 69 -1.35 6.65 11.33
CA CYS A 69 -1.45 5.38 12.06
C CYS A 69 -0.83 5.41 13.46
N TYR A 70 0.08 6.34 13.72
CA TYR A 70 0.70 6.52 15.03
C TYR A 70 -0.40 6.77 16.10
N ASN A 71 -0.22 6.21 17.29
CA ASN A 71 -1.20 6.16 18.40
C ASN A 71 -2.48 5.33 18.16
N LYS A 72 -2.70 4.75 16.96
CA LYS A 72 -3.88 3.92 16.65
C LYS A 72 -3.57 2.43 16.49
N TYR A 73 -2.32 2.13 16.14
CA TYR A 73 -1.81 0.79 15.86
C TYR A 73 -0.42 0.65 16.47
N ASP A 74 0.07 -0.58 16.57
CA ASP A 74 1.42 -0.92 17.06
C ASP A 74 2.44 -1.04 15.91
N GLY A 75 1.95 -1.08 14.67
CA GLY A 75 2.78 -1.10 13.48
C GLY A 75 1.95 -1.12 12.20
N VAL A 76 2.61 -0.83 11.09
CA VAL A 76 1.97 -0.72 9.78
C VAL A 76 2.62 -1.67 8.79
N TYR A 77 1.81 -2.52 8.17
CA TYR A 77 2.18 -3.23 6.96
C TYR A 77 1.81 -2.40 5.74
N ILE A 78 2.76 -2.18 4.85
CA ILE A 78 2.54 -1.54 3.55
C ILE A 78 2.59 -2.63 2.48
N ALA A 79 1.50 -2.75 1.73
CA ALA A 79 1.40 -3.59 0.54
C ALA A 79 1.00 -2.71 -0.66
N ASN A 80 1.09 -3.27 -1.87
CA ASN A 80 0.81 -2.51 -3.08
C ASN A 80 0.02 -3.33 -4.11
N LEU A 81 -0.75 -2.66 -4.97
CA LEU A 81 -1.35 -3.28 -6.15
C LEU A 81 -0.26 -3.91 -7.02
N TYR A 82 0.83 -3.18 -7.24
CA TYR A 82 1.97 -3.62 -8.04
C TYR A 82 3.24 -3.65 -7.20
N PRO A 83 4.08 -4.69 -7.30
CA PRO A 83 5.31 -4.78 -6.50
C PRO A 83 6.47 -3.95 -7.08
N TYR A 84 6.35 -3.42 -8.30
CA TYR A 84 7.44 -2.75 -9.00
C TYR A 84 7.78 -1.38 -8.40
N CYS A 85 9.04 -1.18 -8.00
CA CYS A 85 9.51 0.04 -7.32
C CYS A 85 9.74 1.18 -8.32
N THR A 86 8.84 2.17 -8.35
CA THR A 86 8.98 3.34 -9.23
C THR A 86 8.14 4.53 -8.77
N SER A 87 8.68 5.74 -8.86
CA SER A 87 7.89 6.97 -8.76
C SER A 87 7.37 7.46 -10.12
N ASN A 88 7.87 6.88 -11.22
CA ASN A 88 7.51 7.22 -12.59
C ASN A 88 6.38 6.30 -13.10
N PRO A 89 5.20 6.85 -13.48
CA PRO A 89 4.10 6.06 -14.01
C PRO A 89 4.40 5.36 -15.34
N ASN A 90 5.33 5.89 -16.15
CA ASN A 90 5.75 5.24 -17.40
C ASN A 90 6.50 3.94 -17.14
N ASN A 91 7.35 3.88 -16.10
CA ASN A 91 8.05 2.64 -15.74
C ASN A 91 7.07 1.56 -15.25
N LEU A 92 5.99 1.96 -14.58
CA LEU A 92 4.93 1.02 -14.21
C LEU A 92 4.20 0.46 -15.44
N LYS A 93 3.98 1.29 -16.47
CA LYS A 93 3.43 0.84 -17.75
C LYS A 93 4.35 -0.20 -18.40
N TYR A 94 5.66 0.05 -18.45
CA TYR A 94 6.62 -0.90 -18.99
C TYR A 94 6.62 -2.22 -18.20
N PHE A 95 6.59 -2.16 -16.87
CA PHE A 95 6.49 -3.35 -16.02
C PHE A 95 5.30 -4.24 -16.38
N ILE A 96 4.12 -3.66 -16.65
CA ILE A 96 2.90 -4.41 -17.00
C ILE A 96 3.07 -5.20 -18.31
N GLU A 97 4.01 -4.80 -19.17
CA GLU A 97 4.29 -5.43 -20.45
C GLU A 97 5.46 -6.42 -20.40
N LEU A 98 6.17 -6.54 -19.28
CA LEU A 98 7.28 -7.48 -19.14
C LEU A 98 6.77 -8.93 -19.00
N GLU A 99 7.53 -9.88 -19.53
CA GLU A 99 7.25 -11.32 -19.37
C GLU A 99 7.19 -11.74 -17.89
N SER A 100 8.01 -11.12 -17.05
CA SER A 100 8.03 -11.38 -15.60
C SER A 100 6.78 -10.88 -14.86
N TYR A 101 5.93 -10.05 -15.47
CA TYR A 101 4.77 -9.43 -14.83
C TYR A 101 3.90 -10.45 -14.09
N GLY A 102 3.54 -11.56 -14.75
CA GLY A 102 2.68 -12.60 -14.17
C GLY A 102 3.28 -13.24 -12.92
N GLU A 103 4.56 -13.60 -12.96
CA GLU A 103 5.28 -14.20 -11.84
C GLU A 103 5.36 -13.22 -10.65
N LYS A 104 5.74 -11.96 -10.91
CA LYS A 104 5.86 -10.95 -9.86
C LYS A 104 4.51 -10.61 -9.24
N MET A 105 3.44 -10.58 -10.03
CA MET A 105 2.08 -10.37 -9.54
C MET A 105 1.58 -11.57 -8.71
N LYS A 106 1.89 -12.80 -9.11
CA LYS A 106 1.56 -14.01 -8.33
C LYS A 106 2.20 -13.96 -6.94
N LYS A 107 3.50 -13.66 -6.87
CA LYS A 107 4.22 -13.51 -5.59
C LYS A 107 3.67 -12.35 -4.76
N ASN A 108 3.33 -11.23 -5.40
CA ASN A 108 2.71 -10.09 -4.72
C ASN A 108 1.39 -10.47 -4.05
N LEU A 109 0.51 -11.19 -4.75
CA LEU A 109 -0.77 -11.65 -4.21
C LEU A 109 -0.60 -12.64 -3.05
N GLN A 110 0.39 -13.55 -3.12
CA GLN A 110 0.70 -14.48 -2.02
C GLN A 110 1.16 -13.76 -0.75
N VAL A 111 2.01 -12.74 -0.91
CA VAL A 111 2.42 -11.90 0.22
C VAL A 111 1.22 -11.16 0.78
N LEU A 112 0.36 -10.60 -0.09
CA LEU A 112 -0.83 -9.87 0.32
C LEU A 112 -1.81 -10.77 1.11
N ASP A 113 -2.02 -12.02 0.68
CA ASP A 113 -2.82 -13.02 1.41
C ASP A 113 -2.25 -13.32 2.80
N THR A 114 -0.92 -13.39 2.92
CA THR A 114 -0.24 -13.60 4.19
C THR A 114 -0.44 -12.42 5.13
N LEU A 115 -0.32 -11.19 4.61
CA LEU A 115 -0.48 -9.98 5.41
C LEU A 115 -1.93 -9.77 5.85
N LEU A 116 -2.90 -9.98 4.95
CA LEU A 116 -4.31 -9.88 5.28
C LEU A 116 -4.70 -10.79 6.45
N LYS A 117 -4.04 -11.93 6.64
CA LYS A 117 -4.27 -12.81 7.80
C LYS A 117 -3.65 -12.29 9.11
N LYS A 118 -2.56 -11.50 9.02
CA LYS A 118 -1.78 -11.01 10.16
C LYS A 118 -2.23 -9.65 10.70
N THR A 119 -3.07 -8.93 9.97
CA THR A 119 -3.52 -7.58 10.33
C THR A 119 -4.98 -7.56 10.74
N ASP A 120 -5.33 -6.67 11.67
CA ASP A 120 -6.68 -6.50 12.21
C ASP A 120 -7.57 -5.68 11.29
N GLU A 121 -6.99 -4.65 10.66
CA GLU A 121 -7.71 -3.69 9.82
C GLU A 121 -7.00 -3.47 8.48
N VAL A 122 -7.78 -3.08 7.47
CA VAL A 122 -7.30 -2.78 6.12
C VAL A 122 -7.63 -1.35 5.76
N ILE A 123 -6.64 -0.59 5.29
CA ILE A 123 -6.83 0.72 4.66
C ILE A 123 -6.41 0.63 3.19
N VAL A 124 -7.31 1.01 2.28
CA VAL A 124 -7.03 1.07 0.84
C VAL A 124 -6.68 2.50 0.43
N ALA A 125 -5.64 2.65 -0.38
CA ALA A 125 -5.04 3.95 -0.67
C ALA A 125 -4.33 4.02 -2.04
N TRP A 126 -4.82 3.25 -3.02
CA TRP A 126 -4.12 3.03 -4.29
C TRP A 126 -4.37 4.07 -5.39
N GLY A 127 -5.23 5.07 -5.18
CA GLY A 127 -5.46 6.13 -6.17
C GLY A 127 -6.07 5.61 -7.48
N THR A 128 -5.65 6.16 -8.62
CA THR A 128 -6.16 5.81 -9.96
C THR A 128 -5.18 4.99 -10.79
N SER A 129 -5.71 4.35 -11.82
CA SER A 129 -4.90 3.73 -12.87
C SER A 129 -3.95 4.73 -13.51
N SER A 130 -2.80 4.24 -13.96
CA SER A 130 -1.96 5.01 -14.89
C SER A 130 -2.65 5.07 -16.26
N LYS A 131 -2.43 6.14 -17.04
CA LYS A 131 -3.01 6.29 -18.38
C LYS A 131 -2.60 5.12 -19.30
N GLY A 132 -3.56 4.63 -20.10
CA GLY A 132 -3.32 3.66 -21.15
C GLY A 132 -4.12 2.37 -20.98
N LYS A 133 -4.60 1.82 -22.11
CA LYS A 133 -5.53 0.67 -22.14
C LYS A 133 -5.07 -0.53 -21.31
N LYS A 134 -3.80 -0.96 -21.46
CA LYS A 134 -3.26 -2.09 -20.69
C LYS A 134 -3.16 -1.79 -19.19
N CYS A 135 -2.75 -0.57 -18.81
CA CYS A 135 -2.71 -0.13 -17.41
C CYS A 135 -4.10 -0.12 -16.78
N GLU A 136 -5.11 0.34 -17.51
CA GLU A 136 -6.50 0.36 -17.04
C GLU A 136 -7.08 -1.05 -16.92
N GLN A 137 -6.81 -1.94 -17.87
CA GLN A 137 -7.19 -3.35 -17.81
C GLN A 137 -6.54 -4.04 -16.62
N SER A 138 -5.21 -3.92 -16.48
CA SER A 138 -4.45 -4.45 -15.35
C SER A 138 -4.98 -3.92 -14.02
N TYR A 139 -5.23 -2.61 -13.92
CA TYR A 139 -5.79 -1.98 -12.72
C TYR A 139 -7.18 -2.53 -12.36
N LYS A 140 -8.08 -2.67 -13.34
CA LYS A 140 -9.41 -3.26 -13.13
C LYS A 140 -9.29 -4.71 -12.65
N SER A 141 -8.39 -5.49 -13.24
CA SER A 141 -8.18 -6.89 -12.87
C SER A 141 -7.65 -7.03 -11.45
N ILE A 142 -6.61 -6.29 -11.08
CA ILE A 142 -6.01 -6.39 -9.73
C ILE A 142 -6.94 -5.84 -8.65
N THR A 143 -7.64 -4.74 -8.91
CA THR A 143 -8.61 -4.19 -7.93
C THR A 143 -9.82 -5.11 -7.75
N LYS A 144 -10.26 -5.82 -8.79
CA LYS A 144 -11.27 -6.88 -8.68
C LYS A 144 -10.78 -8.03 -7.79
N ILE A 145 -9.61 -8.60 -8.08
CA ILE A 145 -9.02 -9.69 -7.29
C ILE A 145 -8.88 -9.29 -5.81
N LEU A 146 -8.43 -8.06 -5.54
CA LEU A 146 -8.33 -7.53 -4.19
C LEU A 146 -9.70 -7.38 -3.52
N SER A 147 -10.71 -6.88 -4.24
CA SER A 147 -12.07 -6.76 -3.69
C SER A 147 -12.62 -8.12 -3.27
N ASP A 148 -12.41 -9.16 -4.09
CA ASP A 148 -12.82 -10.53 -3.79
C ASP A 148 -12.11 -11.04 -2.53
N LYS A 149 -10.77 -10.94 -2.47
CA LYS A 149 -9.98 -11.32 -1.30
C LYS A 149 -10.39 -10.58 -0.03
N LEU A 150 -10.59 -9.27 -0.10
CA LEU A 150 -11.01 -8.46 1.05
C LEU A 150 -12.38 -8.88 1.56
N SER A 151 -13.31 -9.24 0.66
CA SER A 151 -14.64 -9.73 1.03
C SER A 151 -14.59 -11.05 1.81
N GLU A 152 -13.62 -11.92 1.49
CA GLU A 152 -13.40 -13.19 2.18
C GLU A 152 -12.83 -13.00 3.60
N THR A 153 -12.10 -11.91 3.86
CA THR A 153 -11.49 -11.66 5.18
C THR A 153 -12.49 -11.34 6.29
N LYS A 154 -13.72 -10.90 5.93
CA LYS A 154 -14.72 -10.32 6.86
C LYS A 154 -14.21 -9.14 7.69
N LYS A 155 -13.07 -8.54 7.34
CA LYS A 155 -12.49 -7.37 8.02
C LYS A 155 -13.18 -6.09 7.58
N LYS A 156 -13.16 -5.09 8.46
CA LYS A 156 -13.50 -3.72 8.06
C LYS A 156 -12.41 -3.20 7.13
N VAL A 157 -12.84 -2.69 5.99
CA VAL A 157 -11.98 -2.06 4.99
C VAL A 157 -12.29 -0.58 5.00
N TYR A 158 -11.25 0.24 5.04
CA TYR A 158 -11.37 1.68 5.15
C TYR A 158 -10.67 2.39 4.00
N ALA A 159 -11.08 3.61 3.68
CA ALA A 159 -10.35 4.54 2.85
C ALA A 159 -10.29 5.89 3.57
N MET A 160 -9.21 6.66 3.40
CA MET A 160 -9.13 8.00 4.00
C MET A 160 -10.18 8.94 3.42
N ARG A 161 -10.29 8.93 2.10
CA ARG A 161 -11.30 9.63 1.31
C ARG A 161 -11.41 8.94 -0.04
N PHE A 162 -12.38 9.36 -0.81
CA PHE A 162 -12.51 9.03 -2.21
C PHE A 162 -12.21 10.25 -3.07
N ILE A 163 -11.51 10.04 -4.19
CA ILE A 163 -11.45 11.07 -5.25
C ILE A 163 -12.76 11.06 -6.05
N SER A 164 -12.96 12.04 -6.95
CA SER A 164 -14.17 12.15 -7.79
C SER A 164 -14.56 10.86 -8.52
N SER A 165 -13.60 10.02 -8.88
CA SER A 165 -13.83 8.72 -9.53
C SER A 165 -14.17 7.57 -8.56
N LYS A 166 -14.50 7.86 -7.29
CA LYS A 166 -14.72 6.89 -6.20
C LYS A 166 -13.53 5.94 -5.91
N ASN A 167 -12.31 6.32 -6.32
CA ASN A 167 -11.12 5.57 -5.97
C ASN A 167 -10.55 6.02 -4.61
N PRO A 168 -9.92 5.11 -3.83
CA PRO A 168 -9.29 5.48 -2.57
C PRO A 168 -8.19 6.51 -2.75
N TRP A 169 -8.18 7.54 -1.91
CA TRP A 169 -7.24 8.65 -2.04
C TRP A 169 -5.82 8.25 -1.63
N HIS A 170 -4.84 8.64 -2.44
CA HIS A 170 -3.43 8.26 -2.25
C HIS A 170 -2.79 8.99 -1.04
N PRO A 171 -1.91 8.34 -0.25
CA PRO A 171 -1.40 8.90 1.01
C PRO A 171 -0.54 10.16 0.89
N ARG A 172 -0.05 10.48 -0.31
CA ARG A 172 0.81 11.65 -0.59
C ARG A 172 0.24 12.98 -0.05
N ASN A 173 -1.09 13.07 0.09
CA ASN A 173 -1.80 14.25 0.56
C ASN A 173 -2.67 13.98 1.80
N TRP A 174 -2.43 12.89 2.53
CA TRP A 174 -3.12 12.67 3.81
C TRP A 174 -2.64 13.65 4.87
N GLU A 175 -3.56 14.03 5.75
CA GLU A 175 -3.36 14.88 6.92
C GLU A 175 -3.89 14.15 8.15
N GLU A 176 -3.36 14.48 9.33
CA GLU A 176 -3.69 13.79 10.59
C GLU A 176 -5.16 13.93 10.99
N GLY A 177 -5.78 15.07 10.68
CA GLY A 177 -7.18 15.36 10.99
C GLY A 177 -8.20 14.69 10.07
N PHE A 178 -7.78 13.90 9.08
CA PHE A 178 -8.70 13.16 8.24
C PHE A 178 -9.22 11.90 8.95
N ASN A 179 -10.50 11.60 8.73
CA ASN A 179 -11.16 10.44 9.28
C ASN A 179 -11.25 9.33 8.23
N LEU A 180 -11.18 8.08 8.66
CA LEU A 180 -11.43 6.94 7.79
C LEU A 180 -12.92 6.81 7.50
N GLU A 181 -13.23 6.57 6.24
CA GLU A 181 -14.55 6.20 5.75
C GLU A 181 -14.59 4.70 5.49
N LEU A 182 -15.75 4.06 5.73
CA LEU A 182 -15.93 2.65 5.40
C LEU A 182 -15.84 2.48 3.87
N TYR A 183 -14.95 1.61 3.42
CA TYR A 183 -14.83 1.26 2.01
C TYR A 183 -15.82 0.16 1.67
N GLU A 184 -16.90 0.52 0.99
CA GLU A 184 -17.86 -0.45 0.47
C GLU A 184 -17.21 -1.29 -0.63
N LEU A 185 -16.87 -2.53 -0.28
CA LEU A 185 -16.50 -3.54 -1.25
C LEU A 185 -17.68 -3.74 -2.21
N LYS A 186 -17.44 -3.54 -3.51
CA LYS A 186 -18.46 -3.80 -4.51
C LYS A 186 -18.78 -5.30 -4.45
N LYS A 187 -19.98 -5.64 -3.95
CA LYS A 187 -20.49 -7.01 -4.03
C LYS A 187 -20.59 -7.36 -5.51
N ILE A 188 -19.80 -8.34 -5.95
CA ILE A 188 -19.97 -8.90 -7.27
C ILE A 188 -21.07 -9.94 -7.13
N VAL A 189 -22.27 -9.61 -7.62
CA VAL A 189 -23.32 -10.59 -7.89
C VAL A 189 -22.69 -11.58 -8.88
N ARG A 190 -22.54 -12.84 -8.45
CA ARG A 190 -22.05 -13.93 -9.28
C ARG A 190 -23.07 -14.25 -10.36
#